data_AF-A0A1Y0V566-F1
#
_entry.id   AF-A0A1Y0V566-F1
#
_cell.length_a   1.000
_cell.length_b   1.000
_cell.length_c   1.000
_cell.angle_alpha   90.00
_cell.angle_beta   90.00
_cell.angle_gamma   90.00
#
_symmetry.space_group_name_H-M   'P 1'
#
loop_
_entity.id
_entity.type
_entity.pdbx_description
1 polymer ?
#
loop_
_entity_poly.entity_id
_entity_poly.type
_entity_poly.pdbx_seq_one_letter_code
_entity_poly.pdbx_strand_id
1 'polypeptide(L)'
;MLWRAHPGALIGAVTGSVSGFDALDLDWGKGGDDFYQEHCARLTGTRINRTRSGGLHLLFRHREGMRNSAGRIAPGVDVRADGGYIIWWPAAGLEIVERARIQQWPAWLVELATPSPPPKPKLERLQHGIENANRYVQSALRSAARQVATAGNGLRNQTLNAETFALGRFIAEGYLSANEIAVVMAAAGLEAGLSATEVEKTIASALRARMGG
;
A
#
# COMPACT_ATOMS: atom_id res chain seq x y z
N MET A 1 37.16 -14.27 -10.31
CA MET A 1 36.78 -13.26 -9.29
C MET A 1 36.64 -11.91 -9.97
N LEU A 2 35.40 -11.47 -10.23
CA LEU A 2 35.10 -10.19 -10.89
C LEU A 2 35.77 -8.97 -10.21
N TRP A 3 36.08 -9.07 -8.91
CA TRP A 3 36.73 -8.02 -8.12
C TRP A 3 38.18 -7.71 -8.52
N ARG A 4 38.93 -8.66 -9.10
CA ARG A 4 40.30 -8.41 -9.60
C ARG A 4 40.33 -7.63 -10.92
N ALA A 5 39.22 -7.62 -11.66
CA ALA A 5 39.15 -7.01 -12.99
C ALA A 5 38.63 -5.57 -12.98
N HIS A 6 37.89 -5.18 -11.93
CA HIS A 6 37.26 -3.85 -11.81
C HIS A 6 37.28 -3.38 -10.34
N PRO A 7 38.37 -2.77 -9.84
CA PRO A 7 38.38 -2.19 -8.49
C PRO A 7 37.42 -0.99 -8.46
N GLY A 8 36.19 -1.21 -8.01
CA GLY A 8 35.27 -0.12 -7.69
C GLY A 8 35.87 0.70 -6.56
N ALA A 9 36.10 1.99 -6.80
CA ALA A 9 36.87 2.88 -5.91
C ALA A 9 36.22 3.16 -4.53
N LEU A 10 35.01 2.66 -4.28
CA LEU A 10 34.24 2.94 -3.06
C LEU A 10 33.68 1.64 -2.48
N ILE A 11 33.77 1.50 -1.15
CA ILE A 11 33.24 0.35 -0.41
C ILE A 11 31.87 0.74 0.14
N GLY A 12 30.84 -0.03 -0.22
CA GLY A 12 29.53 0.05 0.44
C GLY A 12 29.52 -0.77 1.73
N ALA A 13 29.00 -0.20 2.82
CA ALA A 13 28.73 -0.90 4.06
C ALA A 13 27.21 -1.03 4.24
N VAL A 14 26.71 -2.27 4.27
CA VAL A 14 25.29 -2.57 4.52
C VAL A 14 24.93 -2.09 5.92
N THR A 15 23.81 -1.41 6.07
CA THR A 15 23.28 -0.95 7.36
C THR A 15 22.22 -1.92 7.89
N GLY A 16 21.86 -1.76 9.17
CA GLY A 16 20.88 -2.58 9.85
C GLY A 16 21.49 -3.74 10.63
N SER A 17 20.63 -4.70 10.93
CA SER A 17 20.91 -5.90 11.74
C SER A 17 22.14 -6.68 11.27
N VAL A 18 22.36 -6.79 9.95
CA VAL A 18 23.49 -7.53 9.34
C VAL A 18 24.86 -7.00 9.80
N SER A 19 25.00 -5.68 9.93
CA SER A 19 26.25 -5.03 10.36
C SER A 19 26.21 -4.51 11.80
N GLY A 20 25.04 -4.59 12.45
CA GLY A 20 24.82 -4.10 13.81
C GLY A 20 24.83 -2.58 13.94
N PHE A 21 24.74 -1.82 12.84
CA PHE A 21 24.70 -0.36 12.87
C PHE A 21 23.72 0.23 11.85
N ASP A 22 23.09 1.33 12.22
CA ASP A 22 22.36 2.22 11.33
C ASP A 22 23.17 3.52 11.15
N ALA A 23 22.87 4.31 10.13
CA ALA A 23 23.48 5.61 9.92
C ALA A 23 22.43 6.73 9.84
N LEU A 24 22.76 7.87 10.46
CA LEU A 24 22.16 9.16 10.16
C LEU A 24 23.08 9.83 9.12
N ASP A 25 22.53 10.08 7.94
CA ASP A 25 23.24 10.62 6.77
C ASP A 25 22.81 12.07 6.58
N LEU A 26 23.74 12.99 6.82
CA LEU A 26 23.51 14.43 6.77
C LEU A 26 24.13 15.01 5.49
N ASP A 27 23.27 15.44 4.58
CA ASP A 27 23.63 15.99 3.27
C ASP A 27 23.77 17.53 3.32
N TRP A 28 25.00 18.02 3.18
CA TRP A 28 25.30 19.46 3.12
C TRP A 28 24.70 20.10 1.87
N GLY A 29 24.17 21.32 2.01
CA GLY A 29 23.51 22.04 0.93
C GLY A 29 22.10 21.53 0.61
N LYS A 30 21.61 20.55 1.37
CA LYS A 30 20.21 20.07 1.32
C LYS A 30 19.47 20.28 2.65
N GLY A 31 20.08 20.99 3.61
CA GLY A 31 19.55 21.24 4.95
C GLY A 31 20.15 20.36 6.05
N GLY A 32 20.98 19.36 5.70
CA GLY A 32 21.69 18.55 6.69
C GLY A 32 22.73 19.36 7.48
N ASP A 33 23.29 20.39 6.86
CA ASP A 33 24.18 21.36 7.49
C ASP A 33 23.46 22.24 8.51
N ASP A 34 22.27 22.74 8.19
CA ASP A 34 21.45 23.52 9.12
C ASP A 34 21.07 22.66 10.34
N PHE A 35 20.59 21.45 10.09
CA PHE A 35 20.26 20.49 11.15
C PHE A 35 21.47 20.16 12.03
N TYR A 36 22.64 19.97 11.43
CA TYR A 36 23.85 19.73 12.20
C TYR A 36 24.25 20.94 13.02
N GLN A 37 24.19 22.16 12.48
CA GLN A 37 24.51 23.37 13.24
C GLN A 37 23.60 23.51 14.48
N GLU A 38 22.30 23.28 14.32
CA GLU A 38 21.31 23.36 15.39
C GLU A 38 21.48 22.27 16.47
N HIS A 39 22.05 21.12 16.12
CA HIS A 39 22.07 19.94 16.99
C HIS A 39 23.45 19.35 17.27
N CYS A 40 24.55 19.94 16.78
CA CYS A 40 25.89 19.37 16.86
C CYS A 40 26.31 19.01 18.29
N ALA A 41 25.95 19.83 19.28
CA ALA A 41 26.21 19.56 20.70
C ALA A 41 25.53 18.28 21.22
N ARG A 42 24.44 17.83 20.57
CA ARG A 42 23.68 16.61 20.89
C ARG A 42 23.99 15.46 19.93
N LEU A 43 24.80 15.69 18.90
CA LEU A 43 25.18 14.75 17.84
C LEU A 43 26.67 14.35 17.93
N THR A 44 27.21 14.27 19.15
CA THR A 44 28.58 13.84 19.44
C THR A 44 28.60 12.53 20.25
N GLY A 45 29.77 11.95 20.45
CA GLY A 45 29.98 10.75 21.26
C GLY A 45 29.86 9.45 20.47
N THR A 46 29.67 9.52 19.15
CA THR A 46 29.55 8.37 18.24
C THR A 46 30.50 8.47 17.06
N ARG A 47 30.61 7.41 16.25
CA ARG A 47 31.46 7.42 15.05
C ARG A 47 30.88 8.39 14.01
N ILE A 48 31.68 9.38 13.60
CA ILE A 48 31.30 10.35 12.58
C ILE A 48 32.33 10.33 11.45
N ASN A 49 31.87 10.11 10.22
CA ASN A 49 32.70 10.10 9.01
C ASN A 49 32.29 11.24 8.08
N ARG A 50 33.27 11.92 7.49
CA ARG A 50 33.04 12.91 6.43
C ARG A 50 32.66 12.22 5.13
N THR A 51 31.69 12.77 4.41
CA THR A 51 31.32 12.32 3.05
C THR A 51 32.05 13.14 1.99
N ARG A 52 32.09 12.64 0.75
CA ARG A 52 32.75 13.36 -0.35
C ARG A 52 32.11 14.71 -0.66
N SER A 53 30.80 14.86 -0.42
CA SER A 53 30.06 16.11 -0.63
C SER A 53 30.23 17.11 0.52
N GLY A 54 31.00 16.77 1.57
CA GLY A 54 31.21 17.62 2.75
C GLY A 54 30.26 17.33 3.91
N GLY A 55 29.23 16.50 3.68
CA GLY A 55 28.30 16.03 4.71
C GLY A 55 28.90 15.03 5.69
N LEU A 56 28.04 14.40 6.50
CA LEU A 56 28.43 13.51 7.59
C LEU A 56 27.61 12.22 7.59
N HIS A 57 28.27 11.09 7.82
CA HIS A 57 27.62 9.86 8.30
C HIS A 57 27.87 9.72 9.80
N LEU A 58 26.83 9.80 10.61
CA LEU A 58 26.87 9.48 12.04
C LEU A 58 26.34 8.05 12.22
N LEU A 59 27.12 7.18 12.83
CA LEU A 59 26.76 5.77 12.98
C LEU A 59 26.21 5.50 14.38
N PHE A 60 25.11 4.77 14.47
CA PHE A 60 24.52 4.34 15.72
C PHE A 60 24.35 2.82 15.70
N ARG A 61 24.29 2.18 16.87
CA ARG A 61 23.93 0.76 16.99
C ARG A 61 22.57 0.53 16.36
N HIS A 62 22.46 -0.55 15.62
CA HIS A 62 21.21 -0.92 14.97
C HIS A 62 20.07 -0.99 15.99
N ARG A 63 18.95 -0.36 15.66
CA ARG A 63 17.70 -0.41 16.43
C ARG A 63 16.65 -1.19 15.66
N GLU A 64 16.10 -2.22 16.29
CA GLU A 64 14.97 -2.97 15.74
C GLU A 64 13.78 -2.03 15.44
N GLY A 65 13.19 -2.20 14.27
CA GLY A 65 12.08 -1.37 13.79
C GLY A 65 12.49 -0.01 13.21
N MET A 66 13.77 0.37 13.27
CA MET A 66 14.28 1.54 12.55
C MET A 66 14.17 1.28 11.04
N ARG A 67 13.64 2.25 10.30
CA ARG A 67 13.43 2.13 8.84
C ARG A 67 14.27 3.17 8.10
N ASN A 68 14.65 2.82 6.88
CA ASN A 68 15.18 3.82 5.94
C ASN A 68 14.18 4.96 5.77
N SER A 69 14.67 6.19 5.75
CA SER A 69 13.86 7.36 5.42
C SER A 69 14.73 8.44 4.81
N ALA A 70 14.17 9.16 3.84
CA ALA A 70 14.79 10.35 3.28
C ALA A 70 14.02 11.60 3.74
N GLY A 71 14.73 12.56 4.32
CA GLY A 71 14.17 13.85 4.73
C GLY A 71 13.06 13.82 5.78
N ARG A 72 12.85 12.69 6.49
CA ARG A 72 11.78 12.58 7.50
C ARG A 72 12.05 13.44 8.73
N ILE A 73 13.30 13.43 9.20
CA ILE A 73 13.72 14.16 10.38
C ILE A 73 13.78 15.66 10.06
N ALA A 74 14.43 16.01 8.96
CA ALA A 74 14.52 17.34 8.38
C ALA A 74 15.04 17.24 6.93
N PRO A 75 14.94 18.29 6.10
CA PRO A 75 15.58 18.33 4.79
C PRO A 75 17.07 17.96 4.88
N GLY A 76 17.53 17.06 4.00
CA GLY A 76 18.93 16.61 3.99
C GLY A 76 19.34 15.73 5.18
N VAL A 77 18.38 15.22 5.96
CA VAL A 77 18.61 14.31 7.08
C VAL A 77 17.95 12.97 6.82
N ASP A 78 18.78 12.01 6.45
CA ASP A 78 18.37 10.67 6.04
C ASP A 78 18.73 9.63 7.11
N VAL A 79 17.92 8.57 7.20
CA VAL A 79 18.22 7.39 8.02
C VAL A 79 18.47 6.22 7.10
N ARG A 80 19.60 5.53 7.31
CA ARG A 80 19.99 4.27 6.65
C ARG A 80 19.99 3.14 7.68
N ALA A 81 19.01 2.24 7.60
CA ALA A 81 18.79 1.12 8.52
C ALA A 81 18.74 -0.21 7.75
N ASP A 82 17.93 -1.19 8.18
CA ASP A 82 17.80 -2.48 7.49
C ASP A 82 17.48 -2.33 5.98
N GLY A 83 18.19 -3.08 5.15
CA GLY A 83 18.07 -3.03 3.69
C GLY A 83 18.70 -1.79 3.04
N GLY A 84 19.29 -0.89 3.83
CA GLY A 84 20.08 0.25 3.38
C GLY A 84 21.58 -0.04 3.29
N TYR A 85 22.34 0.93 2.80
CA TYR A 85 23.79 0.95 2.87
C TYR A 85 24.29 2.40 2.89
N ILE A 86 25.53 2.57 3.34
CA ILE A 86 26.30 3.81 3.19
C ILE A 86 27.60 3.54 2.44
N ILE A 87 28.19 4.57 1.83
CA ILE A 87 29.59 4.48 1.41
C ILE A 87 30.48 4.61 2.65
N TRP A 88 31.41 3.67 2.83
CA TRP A 88 32.42 3.68 3.87
C TRP A 88 33.59 4.59 3.48
N TRP A 89 33.34 5.90 3.53
CA TRP A 89 34.27 6.96 3.16
C TRP A 89 35.67 6.87 3.81
N PRO A 90 35.85 6.36 5.04
CA PRO A 90 37.20 6.18 5.59
C PRO A 90 38.09 5.26 4.74
N ALA A 91 37.53 4.26 4.06
CA ALA A 91 38.30 3.39 3.16
C ALA A 91 38.75 4.11 1.88
N ALA A 92 38.10 5.22 1.52
CA ALA A 92 38.50 6.10 0.43
C ALA A 92 39.45 7.23 0.89
N GLY A 93 39.93 7.19 2.15
CA GLY A 93 40.86 8.18 2.70
C GLY A 93 40.23 9.47 3.21
N LEU A 94 38.89 9.55 3.30
CA LEU A 94 38.22 10.71 3.87
C LEU A 94 38.27 10.73 5.40
N GLU A 95 38.10 11.93 5.94
CA GLU A 95 38.21 12.24 7.36
C GLU A 95 37.21 11.42 8.22
N ILE A 96 37.73 10.90 9.34
CA ILE A 96 36.89 10.46 10.46
C ILE A 96 36.85 11.63 11.45
N VAL A 97 35.75 12.37 11.45
CA VAL A 97 35.54 13.55 12.30
C VAL A 97 35.56 13.16 13.78
N GLU A 98 34.93 12.03 14.12
CA GLU A 98 34.94 11.52 15.49
C GLU A 98 35.21 10.01 15.51
N ARG A 99 36.26 9.60 16.25
CA ARG A 99 36.72 8.19 16.33
C ARG A 99 36.10 7.39 17.48
N ALA A 100 34.96 7.82 18.01
CA ALA A 100 34.26 7.12 19.07
C ALA A 100 33.72 5.74 18.62
N ARG A 101 33.34 4.92 19.61
CA ARG A 101 32.56 3.69 19.39
C ARG A 101 31.13 4.07 19.05
N ILE A 102 30.46 3.27 18.22
CA ILE A 102 29.05 3.49 17.90
C ILE A 102 28.17 3.39 19.15
N GLN A 103 27.35 4.42 19.36
CA GLN A 103 26.42 4.53 20.50
C GLN A 103 25.01 4.12 20.11
N GLN A 104 24.14 3.97 21.10
CA GLN A 104 22.71 3.84 20.83
C GLN A 104 22.16 5.12 20.20
N TRP A 105 21.08 5.00 19.43
CA TRP A 105 20.35 6.16 18.94
C TRP A 105 19.86 7.04 20.10
N PRO A 106 20.09 8.36 20.06
CA PRO A 106 19.48 9.30 20.99
C PRO A 106 17.95 9.22 20.90
N ALA A 107 17.26 9.17 22.05
CA ALA A 107 15.80 8.99 22.09
C ALA A 107 15.04 10.03 21.24
N TRP A 108 15.47 11.29 21.32
CA TRP A 108 14.89 12.39 20.54
C TRP A 108 15.02 12.20 19.02
N LEU A 109 16.10 11.58 18.53
CA LEU A 109 16.24 11.26 17.10
C LEU A 109 15.36 10.09 16.70
N VAL A 110 15.19 9.10 17.59
CA VAL A 110 14.28 7.97 17.35
C VAL A 110 12.86 8.47 17.19
N GLU A 111 12.44 9.41 18.03
CA GLU A 111 11.11 10.03 17.95
C GLU A 111 10.89 10.73 16.60
N LEU A 112 11.87 11.48 16.11
CA LEU A 112 11.80 12.14 14.80
C LEU A 112 11.86 11.15 13.62
N ALA A 113 12.61 10.05 13.78
CA ALA A 113 12.78 9.03 12.73
C ALA A 113 11.60 8.07 12.60
N THR A 114 10.81 7.90 13.68
CA THR A 114 9.71 6.94 13.72
C THR A 114 8.43 7.55 13.15
N PRO A 115 7.79 6.93 12.14
CA PRO A 115 6.55 7.45 11.61
C PRO A 115 5.45 7.40 12.68
N SER A 116 4.69 8.49 12.83
CA SER A 116 3.46 8.48 13.61
C SER A 116 2.54 7.35 13.12
N PRO A 117 1.87 6.62 14.03
CA PRO A 117 0.95 5.56 13.62
C PRO A 117 -0.10 6.11 12.65
N PRO A 118 -0.48 5.34 11.60
CA PRO A 118 -1.45 5.82 10.63
C PRO A 118 -2.77 6.20 11.34
N PRO A 119 -3.45 7.26 10.87
CA PRO A 119 -4.74 7.63 11.45
C PRO A 119 -5.72 6.47 11.31
N LYS A 120 -6.46 6.17 12.39
CA LYS A 120 -7.51 5.13 12.37
C LYS A 120 -8.50 5.45 11.24
N PRO A 121 -8.95 4.45 10.44
CA PRO A 121 -9.95 4.69 9.41
C PRO A 121 -11.23 5.28 10.03
N LYS A 122 -11.70 6.40 9.50
CA LYS A 122 -12.94 7.05 9.95
C LYS A 122 -14.15 6.22 9.53
N LEU A 123 -15.10 6.01 10.43
CA LEU A 123 -16.38 5.32 10.18
C LEU A 123 -17.13 5.84 8.93
N GLU A 124 -17.04 7.14 8.68
CA GLU A 124 -17.63 7.82 7.50
C GLU A 124 -17.17 7.20 6.17
N ARG A 125 -15.89 6.81 6.06
CA ARG A 125 -15.36 6.19 4.83
C ARG A 125 -15.91 4.77 4.61
N LEU A 126 -16.16 4.03 5.69
CA LEU A 126 -16.76 2.69 5.61
C LEU A 126 -18.24 2.80 5.20
N GLN A 127 -18.97 3.73 5.80
CA GLN A 127 -20.37 4.01 5.46
C GLN A 127 -20.51 4.42 3.99
N HIS A 128 -19.66 5.33 3.51
CA HIS A 128 -19.70 5.76 2.12
C HIS A 128 -19.36 4.61 1.14
N GLY A 129 -18.45 3.70 1.52
CA GLY A 129 -18.17 2.48 0.76
C GLY A 129 -19.39 1.56 0.64
N ILE A 130 -20.10 1.34 1.76
CA ILE A 130 -21.33 0.53 1.81
C ILE A 130 -22.45 1.18 1.00
N GLU A 131 -22.66 2.49 1.13
CA GLU A 131 -23.67 3.24 0.38
C GLU A 131 -23.44 3.18 -1.14
N ASN A 132 -22.18 3.31 -1.58
CA ASN A 132 -21.83 3.23 -2.99
C ASN A 132 -22.03 1.82 -3.55
N ALA A 133 -21.67 0.78 -2.79
CA ALA A 133 -21.94 -0.61 -3.15
C ALA A 133 -23.46 -0.86 -3.31
N ASN A 134 -24.27 -0.41 -2.35
CA ASN A 134 -25.74 -0.52 -2.43
C ASN A 134 -26.30 0.21 -3.65
N ARG A 135 -25.83 1.43 -3.95
CA ARG A 135 -26.28 2.18 -5.13
C ARG A 135 -25.93 1.47 -6.44
N TYR A 136 -24.74 0.89 -6.52
CA TYR A 136 -24.29 0.13 -7.67
C TYR A 136 -25.15 -1.13 -7.89
N VAL A 137 -25.37 -1.92 -6.84
CA VAL A 137 -26.20 -3.14 -6.86
C VAL A 137 -27.63 -2.81 -7.31
N GLN A 138 -28.21 -1.77 -6.72
CA GLN A 138 -29.55 -1.30 -7.07
C GLN A 138 -29.63 -0.79 -8.52
N SER A 139 -28.58 -0.14 -9.03
CA SER A 139 -28.51 0.27 -10.43
C SER A 139 -28.43 -0.92 -11.38
N ALA A 140 -27.60 -1.91 -11.05
CA ALA A 140 -27.48 -3.14 -11.83
C ALA A 140 -28.80 -3.92 -11.89
N LEU A 141 -29.49 -4.06 -10.76
CA LEU A 141 -30.79 -4.73 -10.67
C LEU A 141 -31.86 -4.03 -11.53
N ARG A 142 -31.95 -2.69 -11.47
CA ARG A 142 -32.85 -1.91 -12.33
C ARG A 142 -32.51 -2.02 -13.81
N SER A 143 -31.22 -2.00 -14.14
CA SER A 143 -30.77 -2.12 -15.53
C SER A 143 -31.14 -3.49 -16.11
N ALA A 144 -30.87 -4.57 -15.36
CA ALA A 144 -31.22 -5.94 -15.74
C ALA A 144 -32.73 -6.11 -15.95
N ALA A 145 -33.54 -5.66 -14.99
CA ALA A 145 -35.00 -5.71 -15.09
C ALA A 145 -35.50 -4.96 -16.34
N ARG A 146 -34.98 -3.76 -16.60
CA ARG A 146 -35.35 -2.97 -17.77
C ARG A 146 -35.00 -3.68 -19.07
N GLN A 147 -33.80 -4.24 -19.17
CA GLN A 147 -33.38 -4.97 -20.38
C GLN A 147 -34.29 -6.16 -20.68
N VAL A 148 -34.72 -6.90 -19.66
CA VAL A 148 -35.68 -8.00 -19.82
C VAL A 148 -37.05 -7.48 -20.25
N ALA A 149 -37.59 -6.48 -19.55
CA ALA A 149 -38.91 -5.92 -19.84
C ALA A 149 -39.02 -5.37 -21.27
N THR A 150 -37.93 -4.78 -21.79
CA THR A 150 -37.90 -4.21 -23.14
C THR A 150 -37.36 -5.15 -24.22
N ALA A 151 -37.08 -6.42 -23.89
CA ALA A 151 -36.51 -7.36 -24.85
C ALA A 151 -37.49 -7.66 -26.00
N GLY A 152 -36.96 -7.66 -27.23
CA GLY A 152 -37.72 -7.95 -28.45
C GLY A 152 -38.30 -9.38 -28.46
N ASN A 153 -39.38 -9.58 -29.23
CA ASN A 153 -39.99 -10.90 -29.42
C ASN A 153 -38.94 -11.93 -29.87
N GLY A 154 -38.91 -13.09 -29.21
CA GLY A 154 -37.93 -14.16 -29.45
C GLY A 154 -36.66 -14.08 -28.61
N LEU A 155 -36.31 -12.91 -28.02
CA LEU A 155 -35.10 -12.74 -27.21
C LEU A 155 -35.37 -12.72 -25.69
N ARG A 156 -36.63 -12.51 -25.29
CA ARG A 156 -37.04 -12.29 -23.89
C ARG A 156 -36.55 -13.35 -22.91
N ASN A 157 -36.70 -14.63 -23.24
CA ASN A 157 -36.29 -15.73 -22.37
C ASN A 157 -34.76 -15.80 -22.23
N GLN A 158 -34.03 -15.60 -23.34
CA GLN A 158 -32.57 -15.56 -23.35
C GLN A 158 -32.04 -14.39 -22.53
N THR A 159 -32.62 -13.19 -22.71
CA THR A 159 -32.26 -12.00 -21.92
C THR A 159 -32.56 -12.22 -20.44
N LEU A 160 -33.73 -12.78 -20.09
CA LEU A 160 -34.07 -13.13 -18.71
C LEU A 160 -33.04 -14.07 -18.08
N ASN A 161 -32.63 -15.11 -18.81
CA ASN A 161 -31.62 -16.05 -18.35
C ASN A 161 -30.26 -15.38 -18.11
N ALA A 162 -29.77 -14.64 -19.11
CA ALA A 162 -28.45 -14.00 -19.08
C ALA A 162 -28.35 -12.96 -17.96
N GLU A 163 -29.35 -12.08 -17.84
CA GLU A 163 -29.38 -11.04 -16.81
C GLU A 163 -29.51 -11.63 -15.41
N THR A 164 -30.36 -12.65 -15.23
CA THR A 164 -30.50 -13.35 -13.94
C THR A 164 -29.19 -14.04 -13.53
N PHE A 165 -28.51 -14.70 -14.47
CA PHE A 165 -27.21 -15.32 -14.21
C PHE A 165 -26.17 -14.27 -13.81
N ALA A 166 -26.10 -13.14 -14.53
CA ALA A 166 -25.16 -12.06 -14.26
C ALA A 166 -25.38 -11.43 -12.87
N LEU A 167 -26.63 -11.24 -12.45
CA LEU A 167 -26.96 -10.72 -11.12
C LEU A 167 -26.55 -11.66 -9.99
N GLY A 168 -26.50 -12.97 -10.23
CA GLY A 168 -26.13 -13.94 -9.20
C GLY A 168 -24.69 -13.78 -8.66
N ARG A 169 -23.82 -12.96 -9.30
CA ARG A 169 -22.54 -12.55 -8.71
C ARG A 169 -22.71 -11.83 -7.37
N PHE A 170 -23.79 -11.05 -7.22
CA PHE A 170 -24.07 -10.30 -6.01
C PHE A 170 -24.51 -11.17 -4.83
N ILE A 171 -24.84 -12.44 -5.07
CA ILE A 171 -25.11 -13.43 -4.02
C ILE A 171 -23.80 -13.83 -3.33
N ALA A 172 -22.77 -14.17 -4.12
CA ALA A 172 -21.45 -14.54 -3.59
C ALA A 172 -20.78 -13.38 -2.84
N GLU A 173 -21.07 -12.15 -3.24
CA GLU A 173 -20.59 -10.93 -2.60
C GLU A 173 -21.45 -10.50 -1.38
N GLY A 174 -22.57 -11.20 -1.12
CA GLY A 174 -23.44 -10.95 0.03
C GLY A 174 -24.36 -9.72 -0.10
N TYR A 175 -24.49 -9.15 -1.29
CA TYR A 175 -25.29 -7.94 -1.54
C TYR A 175 -26.76 -8.21 -1.87
N LEU A 176 -27.07 -9.37 -2.45
CA LEU A 176 -28.44 -9.77 -2.80
C LEU A 176 -28.66 -11.24 -2.50
N SER A 177 -29.89 -11.59 -2.15
CA SER A 177 -30.36 -12.97 -2.08
C SER A 177 -30.90 -13.45 -3.44
N ALA A 178 -30.91 -14.77 -3.61
CA ALA A 178 -31.56 -15.42 -4.76
C ALA A 178 -33.04 -15.01 -4.89
N ASN A 179 -33.73 -14.81 -3.76
CA ASN A 179 -35.13 -14.40 -3.73
C ASN A 179 -35.33 -12.96 -4.23
N GLU A 180 -34.49 -12.01 -3.82
CA GLU A 180 -34.57 -10.62 -4.28
C GLU A 180 -34.36 -10.52 -5.79
N ILE A 181 -33.40 -11.27 -6.34
CA ILE A 181 -33.19 -11.35 -7.79
C ILE A 181 -34.41 -11.99 -8.45
N ALA A 182 -34.92 -13.11 -7.92
CA ALA A 182 -36.06 -13.81 -8.51
C ALA A 182 -37.31 -12.95 -8.59
N VAL A 183 -37.65 -12.21 -7.53
CA VAL A 183 -38.83 -11.33 -7.48
C VAL A 183 -38.75 -10.25 -8.57
N VAL A 184 -37.62 -9.55 -8.68
CA VAL A 184 -37.48 -8.46 -9.65
C VAL A 184 -37.44 -8.97 -11.07
N MET A 185 -36.69 -10.04 -11.33
CA MET A 185 -36.58 -10.61 -12.67
C MET A 185 -37.87 -11.28 -13.13
N ALA A 186 -38.65 -11.84 -12.19
CA ALA A 186 -39.95 -12.41 -12.51
C ALA A 186 -40.95 -11.35 -12.96
N ALA A 187 -41.02 -10.22 -12.25
CA ALA A 187 -41.85 -9.10 -12.64
C ALA A 187 -41.49 -8.60 -14.04
N ALA A 188 -40.20 -8.42 -14.33
CA ALA A 188 -39.73 -7.99 -15.64
C ALA A 188 -40.03 -9.01 -16.77
N GLY A 189 -39.88 -10.30 -16.49
CA GLY A 189 -40.19 -11.37 -17.45
C GLY A 189 -41.68 -11.44 -17.80
N LEU A 190 -42.55 -11.28 -16.80
CA LEU A 190 -44.00 -11.21 -16.98
C LEU A 190 -44.42 -9.95 -17.76
N GLU A 191 -43.81 -8.80 -17.45
CA GLU A 191 -44.04 -7.55 -18.19
C GLU A 191 -43.61 -7.66 -19.65
N ALA A 192 -42.50 -8.38 -19.90
CA ALA A 192 -42.09 -8.75 -21.25
C ALA A 192 -43.04 -9.75 -21.92
N GLY A 193 -44.06 -10.27 -21.24
CA GLY A 193 -45.06 -11.18 -21.81
C GLY A 193 -44.62 -12.65 -21.89
N LEU A 194 -43.66 -13.08 -21.08
CA LEU A 194 -43.39 -14.50 -20.84
C LEU A 194 -44.46 -15.10 -19.91
N SER A 195 -44.72 -16.39 -20.00
CA SER A 195 -45.60 -17.06 -19.04
C SER A 195 -44.92 -17.23 -17.68
N ALA A 196 -45.70 -17.27 -16.59
CA ALA A 196 -45.19 -17.47 -15.24
C ALA A 196 -44.32 -18.73 -15.12
N THR A 197 -44.76 -19.84 -15.73
CA THR A 197 -44.02 -21.11 -15.72
C THR A 197 -42.67 -21.01 -16.45
N GLU A 198 -42.60 -20.29 -17.57
CA GLU A 198 -41.34 -20.06 -18.29
C GLU A 198 -40.38 -19.19 -17.48
N VAL A 199 -40.90 -18.12 -16.88
CA VAL A 199 -40.15 -17.20 -16.02
C VAL A 199 -39.53 -17.95 -14.84
N GLU A 200 -40.34 -18.69 -14.08
CA GLU A 200 -39.90 -19.46 -12.93
C GLU A 200 -38.81 -20.47 -13.29
N LYS A 201 -39.02 -21.27 -14.34
CA LYS A 201 -38.04 -22.26 -14.81
C LYS A 201 -36.73 -21.61 -15.21
N THR A 202 -36.79 -20.48 -15.90
CA THR A 202 -35.62 -19.76 -16.42
C THR A 202 -34.79 -19.17 -15.30
N ILE A 203 -35.44 -18.50 -14.34
CA ILE A 203 -34.79 -17.92 -13.17
C ILE A 203 -34.15 -19.01 -12.31
N ALA A 204 -34.91 -20.07 -12.01
CA ALA A 204 -34.41 -21.18 -11.19
C ALA A 204 -33.21 -21.88 -11.82
N SER A 205 -33.21 -22.03 -13.15
CA SER A 205 -32.08 -22.59 -13.91
C SER A 205 -30.85 -21.68 -13.85
N ALA A 206 -31.01 -20.39 -14.15
CA ALA A 206 -29.91 -19.41 -14.14
C ALA A 206 -29.24 -19.29 -12.77
N LEU A 207 -30.05 -19.21 -11.70
CA LEU A 207 -29.53 -19.11 -10.33
C LEU A 207 -28.81 -20.40 -9.91
N ARG A 208 -29.36 -21.58 -10.21
CA ARG A 208 -28.67 -22.86 -9.95
C ARG A 208 -27.33 -22.93 -10.67
N ALA A 209 -27.29 -22.55 -11.94
CA ALA A 209 -26.05 -22.55 -12.73
C ALA A 209 -24.99 -21.61 -12.13
N ARG A 210 -25.40 -20.45 -11.60
CA ARG A 210 -24.47 -19.49 -10.98
C ARG A 210 -23.98 -19.91 -9.59
N MET A 211 -24.80 -20.61 -8.82
CA MET A 211 -24.45 -21.05 -7.45
C MET A 211 -23.72 -22.39 -7.40
N GLY A 212 -23.85 -23.24 -8.43
CA GLY A 212 -23.24 -24.56 -8.49
C GLY A 212 -21.94 -24.65 -9.31
N GLY A 213 -21.42 -23.52 -9.80
CA GLY A 213 -20.19 -23.42 -10.59
C GLY A 213 -19.06 -22.71 -9.86
#